data_AF-A0A367M594-F1
#
_entry.id   AF-A0A367M594-F1
#
_cell.length_a   1.000
_cell.length_b   1.000
_cell.length_c   1.000
_cell.angle_alpha   90.00
_cell.angle_beta   90.00
_cell.angle_gamma   90.00
#
_symmetry.space_group_name_H-M   'P 1'
#
loop_
_entity.id
_entity.type
_entity.pdbx_description
1 polymer ?
#
loop_
_entity_poly.entity_id
_entity_poly.type
_entity_poly.pdbx_seq_one_letter_code
_entity_poly.pdbx_strand_id
1 'polypeptide(L)' 'MSVPLRAVQLTEPSLFLQEHPEVQFVDLLISDMNGVVRGKRIERNSLPKVFEKG' A
#
# COMPACT_ATOMS: atom_id res chain seq x y z
N MET A 1 -11.17 21.84 0.30
CA MET A 1 -11.31 20.65 1.18
C MET A 1 -9.91 20.12 1.43
N SER A 2 -9.24 20.53 2.50
CA SER A 2 -7.92 20.01 2.86
C SER A 2 -8.09 18.60 3.41
N VAL A 3 -7.65 17.59 2.67
CA VAL A 3 -7.54 16.23 3.18
C VAL A 3 -6.58 16.28 4.36
N PRO A 4 -6.98 15.89 5.58
CA PRO A 4 -6.05 15.85 6.69
C PRO A 4 -4.93 14.88 6.33
N LEU A 5 -3.68 15.34 6.43
CA LEU A 5 -2.49 14.51 6.36
C LEU A 5 -2.60 13.49 7.51
N ARG A 6 -3.18 12.32 7.24
CA ARG A 6 -3.06 11.19 8.14
C ARG A 6 -1.57 10.89 8.21
N ALA A 7 -0.98 11.06 9.39
CA ALA A 7 0.36 10.57 9.63
C ALA A 7 0.36 9.09 9.30
N VAL A 8 1.19 8.68 8.33
CA VAL A 8 1.29 7.30 7.87
C VAL A 8 1.70 6.46 9.08
N GLN A 9 0.77 5.70 9.63
CA GLN A 9 1.06 4.80 10.74
C GLN A 9 1.72 3.55 10.14
N LEU A 10 3.00 3.35 10.41
CA LEU A 10 3.74 2.15 9.95
C LEU A 10 3.12 0.83 10.41
N THR A 11 2.18 0.88 11.36
CA THR A 11 1.40 -0.25 11.86
C THR A 11 0.17 -0.59 11.02
N GLU A 12 -0.34 0.34 10.21
CA GLU A 12 -1.53 0.16 9.36
C GLU A 12 -1.45 -1.08 8.45
N PRO A 13 -0.38 -1.31 7.66
CA PRO A 13 -0.30 -2.50 6.79
C PRO A 13 -0.34 -3.81 7.58
N SER A 14 0.23 -3.83 8.78
CA SER A 14 0.24 -5.01 9.64
C SER A 14 -1.13 -5.29 10.26
N LEU A 15 -1.91 -4.24 10.58
CA LEU A 15 -3.29 -4.39 11.07
C LEU A 15 -4.21 -4.87 9.95
N PHE A 16 -4.09 -4.28 8.75
CA PHE A 16 -4.86 -4.68 7.57
C PHE A 16 -4.66 -6.18 7.23
N LEU A 17 -3.42 -6.67 7.25
CA LEU A 17 -3.12 -8.09 6.97
C LEU A 17 -3.59 -9.06 8.07
N GLN A 18 -3.82 -8.56 9.30
CA GLN A 18 -4.39 -9.36 10.38
C GLN A 18 -5.90 -9.46 10.25
N GLU A 19 -6.56 -8.37 9.87
CA GLU A 19 -8.01 -8.33 9.63
C GLU A 19 -8.42 -9.11 8.38
N HIS A 20 -7.53 -9.24 7.39
CA HIS A 20 -7.77 -9.91 6.12
C HIS A 20 -6.75 -11.04 5.83
N PRO A 21 -6.84 -12.19 6.53
CA PRO A 21 -5.91 -13.30 6.35
C PRO A 21 -5.94 -13.93 4.94
N GLU A 22 -7.03 -13.76 4.20
CA GLU A 22 -7.25 -14.26 2.83
C GLU A 22 -6.42 -13.52 1.77
N VAL A 23 -5.89 -12.34 2.09
CA VAL A 23 -5.10 -11.53 1.15
C VAL A 23 -3.78 -12.22 0.86
N GLN A 24 -3.61 -12.66 -0.39
CA GLN A 24 -2.36 -13.26 -0.87
C GLN A 24 -1.45 -12.22 -1.55
N PHE A 25 -2.06 -11.28 -2.27
CA PHE A 25 -1.38 -10.30 -3.09
C PHE A 25 -1.97 -8.91 -2.92
N VAL A 26 -1.12 -7.89 -3.11
CA VAL A 26 -1.51 -6.49 -3.12
C VAL A 26 -0.99 -5.83 -4.39
N ASP A 27 -1.85 -5.08 -5.07
CA ASP A 27 -1.49 -4.32 -6.27
C ASP A 27 -1.15 -2.88 -5.90
N LEU A 28 0.09 -2.50 -6.14
CA LEU A 28 0.58 -1.14 -5.96
C LEU A 28 0.33 -0.38 -7.27
N LEU A 29 -0.44 0.70 -7.23
CA LEU A 29 -0.78 1.50 -8.40
C LEU A 29 -0.27 2.92 -8.22
N ILE A 30 0.53 3.40 -9.16
CA ILE A 30 1.03 4.79 -9.18
C ILE A 30 0.82 5.35 -10.59
N SER A 31 0.21 6.52 -10.69
CA SER A 31 0.10 7.27 -11.95
C SER A 31 1.33 8.14 -12.18
N ASP A 32 1.86 8.16 -13.39
CA ASP A 32 2.88 9.12 -13.80
C ASP A 32 2.28 10.49 -14.16
N MET A 33 3.13 11.45 -14.54
CA MET A 33 2.73 12.82 -14.87
C MET A 33 1.84 12.91 -16.12
N ASN A 34 1.85 11.89 -16.97
CA ASN A 34 1.00 11.79 -18.17
C ASN A 34 -0.32 11.06 -17.86
N GLY A 35 -0.58 10.71 -16.60
CA GLY A 35 -1.76 9.96 -16.18
C GLY A 35 -1.70 8.47 -16.48
N VAL A 36 -0.53 7.94 -16.90
CA VAL A 36 -0.39 6.50 -17.14
C VAL A 36 -0.18 5.79 -15.81
N VAL A 37 -1.09 4.87 -15.49
CA VAL A 37 -1.01 4.05 -14.27
C VAL A 37 -0.03 2.90 -14.49
N ARG A 38 0.95 2.80 -13.61
CA ARG A 38 1.88 1.67 -13.53
C ARG A 38 1.59 0.88 -12.27
N GLY A 39 1.49 -0.43 -12.45
CA GLY A 39 1.16 -1.37 -11.39
C GLY A 39 2.31 -2.30 -11.06
N LYS A 40 2.44 -2.67 -9.79
CA LYS A 40 3.24 -3.82 -9.36
C LYS A 40 2.46 -4.65 -8.35
N ARG A 41 2.24 -5.92 -8.67
CA ARG A 41 1.71 -6.90 -7.72
C ARG A 41 2.82 -7.38 -6.78
N ILE A 42 2.57 -7.37 -5.48
CA ILE A 42 3.47 -7.90 -4.45
C ILE A 42 2.75 -8.96 -3.61
N GLU A 43 3.52 -9.86 -3.00
CA GLU A 43 3.00 -10.79 -1.99
C GLU A 43 2.74 -10.07 -0.65
N ARG A 44 1.77 -10.58 0.13
CA ARG A 44 1.41 -10.02 1.45
C ARG A 44 2.61 -9.72 2.36
N ASN A 45 3.61 -10.60 2.37
CA ASN A 45 4.77 -10.49 3.26
C ASN A 45 5.69 -9.32 2.88
N SER A 46 5.59 -8.82 1.65
CA SER A 46 6.37 -7.68 1.17
C SER A 46 5.71 -6.33 1.51
N LEU A 47 4.43 -6.33 1.88
CA LEU A 47 3.65 -5.10 2.10
C LEU A 47 4.28 -4.17 3.17
N PRO A 48 4.67 -4.64 4.37
CA PRO A 48 5.25 -3.75 5.38
C PRO A 48 6.55 -3.08 4.91
N LYS A 49 7.40 -3.83 4.20
CA LYS A 49 8.67 -3.33 3.66
C LYS A 49 8.45 -2.28 2.58
N VAL A 50 7.51 -2.50 1.68
CA VAL A 50 7.19 -1.56 0.59
C VAL A 50 6.50 -0.32 1.15
N PHE A 51 5.64 -0.47 2.15
CA PHE A 51 4.98 0.66 2.80
C PHE A 51 5.97 1.59 3.51
N GLU A 52 7.05 1.05 4.10
CA GLU A 52 8.11 1.84 4.74
C GLU A 52 9.08 2.48 3.72
N LYS A 53 9.44 1.76 2.65
CA LYS A 53 10.59 2.12 1.79
C LYS A 53 10.25 2.54 0.36
N GLY A 54 9.07 2.21 -0.16
CA GLY A 54 8.71 2.30 -1.57
C GLY A 54 9.18 1.10 -2.39
#